data_AF-A0A970FR65-F1
#
_entry.id   AF-A0A970FR65-F1
#
_cell.length_a   1.000
_cell.length_b   1.000
_cell.length_c   1.000
_cell.angle_alpha   90.00
_cell.angle_beta   90.00
_cell.angle_gamma   90.00
#
_symmetry.space_group_name_H-M   'P 1'
#
loop_
_entity.id
_entity.type
_entity.pdbx_description
1 polymer ?
#
loop_
_entity_poly.entity_id
_entity_poly.type
_entity_poly.pdbx_seq_one_letter_code
_entity_poly.pdbx_strand_id
1 'polypeptide(L)'
;RMSDRSPAKISCATSDDGVHFHKSDLAVSLSAPYEPVSARDPKVFGGADGQYHMLVTTSIAQRGCLAHLVSADLEHWTQLDPFVVMGDRSQPECPDYFFYYGYYYLVYSLSGRARYLIASEPFDAWKAPVDNTIGPDGLRVPKAAILNGHLVFAGFVADGDPGTYGGRFSLYEAESLNDGKLVFSSLT
;
A
#
# COMPACT_ATOMS: atom_id res chain seq x y z
N ARG A 1 0.91 -2.79 21.93
CA ARG A 1 -0.05 -1.69 21.61
C ARG A 1 -1.27 -1.88 22.50
N MET A 2 -1.54 -0.98 23.45
CA MET A 2 -2.83 -1.00 24.16
C MET A 2 -3.88 -0.50 23.17
N SER A 3 -4.78 -1.40 22.76
CA SER A 3 -5.95 -1.09 21.94
C SER A 3 -7.15 -1.28 22.85
N ASP A 4 -8.07 -0.31 22.84
CA ASP A 4 -9.38 -0.42 23.49
C ASP A 4 -10.33 -1.37 22.72
N ARG A 5 -9.83 -1.99 21.65
CA ARG A 5 -10.55 -2.87 20.72
C ARG A 5 -11.67 -2.17 19.97
N SER A 6 -11.71 -0.85 19.97
CA SER A 6 -12.60 -0.11 19.08
C SER A 6 -12.13 -0.23 17.63
N PRO A 7 -13.05 -0.12 16.65
CA PRO A 7 -12.70 0.04 15.25
C PRO A 7 -11.64 1.12 15.04
N ALA A 8 -10.58 0.79 14.30
CA ALA A 8 -9.64 1.81 13.88
C ALA A 8 -10.33 2.79 12.93
N LYS A 9 -9.93 4.07 13.03
CA LYS A 9 -10.46 5.15 12.22
C LYS A 9 -9.39 5.61 11.23
N ILE A 10 -9.73 5.56 9.96
CA ILE A 10 -8.97 6.20 8.88
C ILE A 10 -9.47 7.64 8.80
N SER A 11 -8.57 8.60 8.97
CA SER A 11 -8.87 10.02 8.94
C SER A 11 -8.20 10.71 7.76
N CYS A 12 -8.65 11.93 7.46
CA CYS A 12 -8.14 12.72 6.35
C CYS A 12 -7.72 14.13 6.82
N ALA A 13 -6.71 14.69 6.16
CA ALA A 13 -6.35 16.11 6.24
C ALA A 13 -6.10 16.64 4.83
N THR A 14 -6.46 17.90 4.60
CA THR A 14 -6.30 18.58 3.30
C THR A 14 -5.36 19.77 3.43
N SER A 15 -4.75 20.16 2.32
CA SER A 15 -3.82 21.28 2.22
C SER A 15 -3.86 21.85 0.80
N ASP A 16 -3.84 23.17 0.68
CA ASP A 16 -3.78 23.86 -0.61
C ASP A 16 -2.33 24.24 -1.00
N ASP A 17 -1.38 24.15 -0.06
CA ASP A 17 0.02 24.56 -0.25
C ASP A 17 1.05 23.45 0.01
N GLY A 18 0.60 22.28 0.51
CA GLY A 18 1.46 21.16 0.87
C GLY A 18 2.29 21.37 2.15
N VAL A 19 2.06 22.46 2.89
CA VAL A 19 2.79 22.84 4.10
C VAL A 19 1.86 22.90 5.31
N HIS A 20 0.69 23.52 5.17
CA HIS A 20 -0.31 23.67 6.22
C HIS A 20 -1.46 22.69 5.98
N PHE A 21 -1.74 21.84 6.97
CA PHE A 21 -2.76 20.79 6.87
C PHE A 21 -3.92 21.03 7.84
N HIS A 22 -5.14 20.99 7.30
CA HIS A 22 -6.39 21.06 8.06
C HIS A 22 -6.94 19.65 8.24
N LYS A 23 -7.11 19.21 9.49
CA LYS A 23 -7.76 17.93 9.78
C LYS A 23 -9.24 18.03 9.44
N SER A 24 -9.75 17.06 8.69
CA SER A 24 -11.18 16.90 8.46
C SER A 24 -11.82 16.11 9.61
N ASP A 25 -13.15 16.22 9.73
CA ASP A 25 -13.95 15.36 10.61
C ASP A 25 -14.25 13.98 9.98
N LEU A 26 -13.77 13.73 8.75
CA LEU A 26 -13.94 12.45 8.08
C LEU A 26 -13.28 11.33 8.90
N ALA A 27 -14.06 10.30 9.20
CA ALA A 27 -13.61 9.09 9.87
C ALA A 27 -14.23 7.87 9.21
N VAL A 28 -13.42 7.13 8.45
CA VAL A 28 -13.82 5.87 7.84
C VAL A 28 -13.40 4.72 8.76
N SER A 29 -14.34 3.86 9.13
CA SER A 29 -14.07 2.63 9.84
C SER A 29 -14.60 1.45 9.04
N LEU A 30 -13.84 0.36 9.06
CA LEU A 30 -14.32 -0.86 8.43
C LEU A 30 -15.46 -1.48 9.24
N SER A 31 -16.25 -2.30 8.57
CA SER A 31 -17.30 -3.13 9.15
C SER A 31 -17.21 -4.56 8.60
N ALA A 32 -18.01 -5.47 9.15
CA ALA A 32 -18.07 -6.86 8.68
C ALA A 32 -18.27 -6.90 7.13
N PRO A 33 -17.57 -7.79 6.42
CA PRO A 33 -16.82 -8.95 6.93
C PRO A 33 -15.37 -8.66 7.37
N TYR A 34 -14.88 -7.43 7.24
CA TYR A 34 -13.52 -7.06 7.64
C TYR A 34 -13.38 -6.96 9.17
N GLU A 35 -12.16 -7.20 9.67
CA GLU A 35 -11.77 -6.96 11.05
C GLU A 35 -11.49 -5.46 11.28
N PRO A 36 -12.35 -4.71 11.98
CA PRO A 36 -12.22 -3.26 12.05
C PRO A 36 -11.08 -2.78 12.95
N VAL A 37 -10.65 -3.56 13.95
CA VAL A 37 -9.68 -3.09 14.96
C VAL A 37 -8.27 -2.97 14.38
N SER A 38 -7.93 -3.83 13.43
CA SER A 38 -6.58 -3.91 12.85
C SER A 38 -6.36 -3.01 11.63
N ALA A 39 -7.43 -2.35 11.16
CA ALA A 39 -7.43 -1.53 9.96
C ALA A 39 -6.37 -0.41 10.03
N ARG A 40 -5.50 -0.33 9.02
CA ARG A 40 -4.43 0.69 8.93
C ARG A 40 -3.91 0.85 7.50
N ASP A 41 -2.96 1.76 7.36
CA ASP A 41 -2.15 2.00 6.16
C ASP A 41 -2.98 2.28 4.89
N PRO A 42 -3.90 3.26 4.91
CA PRO A 42 -4.72 3.56 3.74
C PRO A 42 -3.85 3.93 2.53
N LYS A 43 -4.13 3.31 1.37
CA LYS A 43 -3.64 3.74 0.06
C LYS A 43 -4.81 4.18 -0.79
N VAL A 44 -4.91 5.49 -1.04
CA VAL A 44 -5.90 6.07 -1.95
C VAL A 44 -5.28 6.26 -3.34
N PHE A 45 -6.03 5.95 -4.40
CA PHE A 45 -5.62 6.16 -5.79
C PHE A 45 -6.83 6.33 -6.71
N GLY A 46 -6.65 7.00 -7.85
CA GLY A 46 -7.65 7.04 -8.92
C GLY A 46 -7.64 5.73 -9.72
N GLY A 47 -8.80 5.12 -9.88
CA GLY A 47 -9.02 3.90 -10.63
C GLY A 47 -9.19 4.15 -12.13
N ALA A 48 -8.95 3.12 -12.93
CA ALA A 48 -9.17 3.16 -14.38
C ALA A 48 -10.67 3.29 -14.76
N ASP A 49 -11.57 3.06 -13.80
CA ASP A 49 -13.03 3.21 -13.92
C ASP A 49 -13.52 4.63 -13.60
N GLY A 50 -12.61 5.56 -13.25
CA GLY A 50 -12.94 6.94 -12.90
C GLY A 50 -13.35 7.14 -11.43
N GLN A 51 -13.30 6.11 -10.59
CA GLN A 51 -13.55 6.23 -9.15
C GLN A 51 -12.25 6.43 -8.37
N TYR A 52 -12.35 6.89 -7.13
CA TYR A 52 -11.28 6.76 -6.15
C TYR A 52 -11.39 5.41 -5.45
N HIS A 53 -10.24 4.75 -5.27
CA HIS A 53 -10.13 3.47 -4.59
C HIS A 53 -9.28 3.66 -3.33
N MET A 54 -9.61 2.95 -2.27
CA MET A 54 -8.81 2.87 -1.05
C MET A 54 -8.53 1.40 -0.71
N LEU A 55 -7.26 1.07 -0.52
CA LEU A 55 -6.82 -0.20 0.06
C LEU A 55 -6.45 0.01 1.51
N VAL A 56 -6.87 -0.92 2.38
CA VAL A 56 -6.61 -0.87 3.82
C VAL A 56 -6.12 -2.23 4.30
N THR A 57 -4.97 -2.24 4.99
CA THR A 57 -4.44 -3.44 5.64
C THR A 57 -5.40 -3.89 6.74
N THR A 58 -5.92 -5.12 6.66
CA THR A 58 -6.75 -5.71 7.70
C THR A 58 -6.78 -7.25 7.61
N SER A 59 -7.81 -7.88 8.18
CA SER A 59 -8.11 -9.30 8.03
C SER A 59 -9.58 -9.53 7.67
N ILE A 60 -9.84 -10.66 7.01
CA ILE A 60 -11.18 -11.22 6.74
C ILE A 60 -11.16 -12.71 7.09
N ALA A 61 -12.12 -13.17 7.90
CA ALA A 61 -12.20 -14.56 8.34
C ALA A 61 -10.84 -15.14 8.83
N GLN A 62 -10.15 -14.39 9.69
CA GLN A 62 -8.82 -14.72 10.26
C GLN A 62 -7.66 -14.79 9.26
N ARG A 63 -7.87 -14.45 7.99
CA ARG A 63 -6.79 -14.30 7.00
C ARG A 63 -6.46 -12.82 6.83
N GLY A 64 -5.20 -12.46 6.66
CA GLY A 64 -4.86 -11.10 6.30
C GLY A 64 -5.43 -10.73 4.93
N CYS A 65 -5.81 -9.48 4.73
CA CYS A 65 -6.33 -9.00 3.47
C CYS A 65 -6.06 -7.51 3.28
N LEU A 66 -6.21 -7.07 2.04
CA LEU A 66 -6.43 -5.67 1.72
C LEU A 66 -7.94 -5.46 1.52
N ALA A 67 -8.57 -4.76 2.46
CA ALA A 67 -9.94 -4.31 2.26
C ALA A 67 -9.97 -3.29 1.12
N HIS A 68 -11.03 -3.34 0.30
CA HIS A 68 -11.22 -2.46 -0.84
C HIS A 68 -12.43 -1.57 -0.59
N LEU A 69 -12.23 -0.26 -0.71
CA LEU A 69 -13.30 0.72 -0.70
C LEU A 69 -13.24 1.58 -1.96
N VAL A 70 -14.39 2.09 -2.40
CA VAL A 70 -14.50 3.04 -3.51
C VAL A 70 -15.25 4.30 -3.11
N SER A 71 -14.94 5.41 -3.75
CA SER A 71 -15.57 6.71 -3.54
C SER A 71 -15.59 7.51 -4.83
N ALA A 72 -16.64 8.31 -5.04
CA ALA A 72 -16.71 9.26 -6.14
C ALA A 72 -16.15 10.65 -5.78
N ASP A 73 -16.01 10.95 -4.49
CA ASP A 73 -15.78 12.31 -3.96
C ASP A 73 -14.71 12.40 -2.86
N LEU A 74 -14.07 11.28 -2.50
CA LEU A 74 -13.13 11.13 -1.37
C LEU A 74 -13.74 11.30 0.03
N GLU A 75 -15.05 11.57 0.13
CA GLU A 75 -15.76 11.78 1.39
C GLU A 75 -16.60 10.56 1.76
N HIS A 76 -17.34 10.01 0.80
CA HIS A 76 -18.24 8.88 0.99
C HIS A 76 -17.62 7.60 0.43
N TRP A 77 -17.37 6.63 1.31
CA TRP A 77 -16.67 5.39 0.97
C TRP A 77 -17.60 4.18 1.08
N THR A 78 -17.64 3.37 0.01
CA THR A 78 -18.38 2.10 -0.04
C THR A 78 -17.41 0.93 -0.01
N GLN A 79 -17.61 0.00 0.93
CA GLN A 79 -16.82 -1.24 0.98
C GLN A 79 -17.22 -2.21 -0.13
N LEU A 80 -16.23 -2.81 -0.79
CA LEU A 80 -16.38 -3.90 -1.75
C LEU A 80 -15.79 -5.19 -1.17
N ASP A 81 -15.77 -6.25 -1.98
CA ASP A 81 -15.02 -7.48 -1.71
C ASP A 81 -13.52 -7.19 -1.57
N PRO A 82 -12.76 -8.00 -0.78
CA PRO A 82 -11.34 -7.76 -0.55
C PRO A 82 -10.55 -7.76 -1.86
N PHE A 83 -9.61 -6.82 -1.98
CA PHE A 83 -8.74 -6.70 -3.14
C PHE A 83 -7.77 -7.87 -3.25
N VAL A 84 -7.23 -8.30 -2.10
CA VAL A 84 -6.36 -9.48 -1.95
C VAL A 84 -6.67 -10.13 -0.62
N VAL A 85 -6.69 -11.47 -0.59
CA VAL A 85 -6.78 -12.27 0.64
C VAL A 85 -5.58 -13.21 0.71
N MET A 86 -4.84 -13.13 1.81
CA MET A 86 -3.68 -13.98 2.08
C MET A 86 -4.12 -15.41 2.41
N GLY A 87 -3.23 -16.39 2.21
CA GLY A 87 -3.47 -17.78 2.58
C GLY A 87 -3.46 -18.05 4.08
N ASP A 88 -2.97 -17.09 4.88
CA ASP A 88 -2.74 -17.22 6.30
C ASP A 88 -3.12 -15.92 7.06
N ARG A 89 -2.73 -15.84 8.34
CA ARG A 89 -3.02 -14.70 9.22
C ARG A 89 -2.14 -13.47 8.95
N SER A 90 -1.17 -13.54 8.03
CA SER A 90 -0.24 -12.44 7.78
C SER A 90 -0.98 -11.27 7.11
N GLN A 91 -0.93 -10.09 7.71
CA GLN A 91 -1.59 -8.90 7.15
C GLN A 91 -0.66 -8.23 6.13
N PRO A 92 -1.11 -7.98 4.89
CA PRO A 92 -0.33 -7.27 3.89
C PRO A 92 -0.25 -5.77 4.24
N GLU A 93 0.88 -5.32 4.79
CA GLU A 93 1.05 -3.96 5.35
C GLU A 93 1.47 -2.93 4.30
N CYS A 94 1.19 -1.64 4.58
CA CYS A 94 1.63 -0.51 3.76
C CYS A 94 1.38 -0.70 2.25
N PRO A 95 0.13 -0.98 1.83
CA PRO A 95 -0.17 -1.20 0.43
C PRO A 95 0.22 0.00 -0.44
N ASP A 96 0.58 -0.31 -1.68
CA ASP A 96 0.72 0.67 -2.74
C ASP A 96 0.13 0.12 -4.04
N TYR A 97 -0.41 1.01 -4.87
CA TYR A 97 -0.99 0.66 -6.16
C TYR A 97 -0.67 1.77 -7.16
N PHE A 98 -0.16 1.37 -8.33
CA PHE A 98 0.16 2.29 -9.41
C PHE A 98 0.23 1.57 -10.76
N PHE A 99 0.14 2.34 -11.83
CA PHE A 99 0.36 1.89 -13.20
C PHE A 99 1.70 2.46 -13.71
N TYR A 100 2.52 1.63 -14.33
CA TYR A 100 3.82 2.04 -14.87
C TYR A 100 4.19 1.16 -16.06
N TYR A 101 4.61 1.78 -17.17
CA TYR A 101 5.04 1.11 -18.42
C TYR A 101 4.18 -0.10 -18.85
N GLY A 102 2.85 0.05 -18.87
CA GLY A 102 1.95 -0.98 -19.39
C GLY A 102 1.48 -2.02 -18.36
N TYR A 103 1.92 -1.91 -17.11
CA TYR A 103 1.58 -2.84 -16.05
C TYR A 103 1.00 -2.13 -14.82
N TYR A 104 0.08 -2.82 -14.16
CA TYR A 104 -0.39 -2.47 -12.83
C TYR A 104 0.44 -3.19 -11.78
N TYR A 105 0.78 -2.47 -10.73
CA TYR A 105 1.56 -2.97 -9.61
C TYR A 105 0.76 -2.86 -8.33
N LEU A 106 0.74 -3.94 -7.56
CA LEU A 106 0.27 -3.95 -6.19
C LEU A 106 1.44 -4.30 -5.28
N VAL A 107 1.81 -3.38 -4.39
CA VAL A 107 2.87 -3.55 -3.41
C VAL A 107 2.27 -3.75 -2.03
N TYR A 108 2.86 -4.62 -1.21
CA TYR A 108 2.54 -4.77 0.20
C TYR A 108 3.72 -5.38 0.94
N SER A 109 3.80 -5.16 2.25
CA SER A 109 4.87 -5.68 3.10
C SER A 109 4.38 -6.85 3.96
N LEU A 110 5.20 -7.89 4.07
CA LEU A 110 5.00 -8.98 5.03
C LEU A 110 6.24 -9.05 5.92
N SER A 111 6.05 -8.94 7.23
CA SER A 111 7.15 -8.92 8.21
C SER A 111 8.26 -7.91 7.83
N GLY A 112 7.83 -6.74 7.36
CA GLY A 112 8.69 -5.66 6.89
C GLY A 112 9.42 -5.90 5.57
N ARG A 113 9.23 -7.00 4.85
CA ARG A 113 9.77 -7.19 3.49
C ARG A 113 8.69 -6.84 2.48
N ALA A 114 8.90 -5.78 1.71
CA ALA A 114 7.99 -5.41 0.64
C ALA A 114 8.05 -6.41 -0.52
N ARG A 115 6.86 -6.77 -0.98
CA ARG A 115 6.60 -7.63 -2.12
C ARG A 115 5.71 -6.90 -3.11
N TYR A 116 5.72 -7.34 -4.35
CA TYR A 116 4.81 -6.83 -5.36
C TYR A 116 4.18 -7.93 -6.21
N LEU A 117 3.04 -7.59 -6.79
CA LEU A 117 2.33 -8.35 -7.80
C LEU A 117 2.17 -7.47 -9.04
N ILE A 118 2.11 -8.11 -10.20
CA ILE A 118 1.97 -7.48 -11.51
C ILE A 118 0.66 -7.96 -12.13
N ALA A 119 -0.06 -7.06 -12.80
CA ALA A 119 -1.18 -7.39 -13.67
C ALA A 119 -1.12 -6.59 -14.97
N SER A 120 -1.65 -7.15 -16.07
CA SER A 120 -1.81 -6.43 -17.34
C SER A 120 -3.12 -5.63 -17.39
N GLU A 121 -4.08 -5.99 -16.54
CA GLU A 121 -5.38 -5.33 -16.42
C GLU A 121 -5.53 -4.75 -15.00
N PRO A 122 -6.34 -3.70 -14.80
CA PRO A 122 -6.52 -3.13 -13.48
C PRO A 122 -7.27 -4.09 -12.55
N PHE A 123 -6.95 -4.01 -11.26
CA PHE A 123 -7.68 -4.59 -10.13
C PHE A 123 -7.66 -6.11 -9.96
N ASP A 124 -7.32 -6.90 -10.98
CA ASP A 124 -7.36 -8.37 -10.92
C ASP A 124 -6.18 -9.02 -11.67
N ALA A 125 -6.16 -10.35 -11.76
CA ALA A 125 -5.19 -11.17 -12.48
C ALA A 125 -3.74 -10.98 -12.00
N TRP A 126 -3.59 -10.67 -10.71
CA TRP A 126 -2.32 -10.46 -10.03
C TRP A 126 -1.39 -11.68 -10.11
N LYS A 127 -0.14 -11.46 -10.53
CA LYS A 127 0.91 -12.48 -10.60
C LYS A 127 2.15 -12.01 -9.84
N ALA A 128 2.71 -12.90 -9.02
CA ALA A 128 4.01 -12.68 -8.41
C ALA A 128 5.12 -13.08 -9.38
N PRO A 129 6.09 -12.19 -9.70
CA PRO A 129 7.31 -12.62 -10.38
C PRO A 129 8.16 -13.54 -9.48
N VAL A 130 9.10 -14.29 -10.05
CA VAL A 130 9.96 -15.26 -9.32
C VAL A 130 10.75 -14.61 -8.18
N ASP A 131 11.18 -13.36 -8.37
CA ASP A 131 11.71 -12.51 -7.33
C ASP A 131 10.81 -11.28 -7.21
N ASN A 132 9.84 -11.38 -6.30
CA ASN A 132 8.81 -10.38 -6.12
C ASN A 132 9.11 -9.39 -5.00
N THR A 133 10.38 -9.16 -4.68
CA THR A 133 10.76 -8.21 -3.63
C THR A 133 10.99 -6.80 -4.18
N ILE A 134 10.69 -5.78 -3.37
CA ILE A 134 11.02 -4.38 -3.70
C ILE A 134 12.35 -4.00 -3.07
N GLY A 135 13.32 -3.61 -3.92
CA GLY A 135 14.61 -3.11 -3.50
C GLY A 135 15.48 -4.13 -2.73
N PRO A 136 16.66 -3.70 -2.25
CA PRO A 136 17.58 -4.59 -1.56
C PRO A 136 17.04 -5.07 -0.22
N ASP A 137 17.64 -6.15 0.29
CA ASP A 137 17.35 -6.63 1.63
C ASP A 137 17.59 -5.54 2.67
N GLY A 138 16.66 -5.41 3.62
CA GLY A 138 16.68 -4.38 4.65
C GLY A 138 15.91 -3.10 4.32
N LEU A 139 15.51 -2.86 3.06
CA LEU A 139 14.57 -1.78 2.74
C LEU A 139 13.17 -2.14 3.25
N ARG A 140 12.67 -1.34 4.19
CA ARG A 140 11.38 -1.55 4.87
C ARG A 140 10.31 -0.61 4.33
N VAL A 141 9.12 -1.19 4.16
CA VAL A 141 7.86 -0.52 3.77
C VAL A 141 7.97 0.55 2.66
N PRO A 142 8.73 0.30 1.56
CA PRO A 142 8.85 1.26 0.48
C PRO A 142 7.50 1.56 -0.19
N LYS A 143 7.27 2.83 -0.51
CA LYS A 143 6.18 3.31 -1.38
C LYS A 143 6.74 4.03 -2.59
N ALA A 144 6.00 3.98 -3.69
CA ALA A 144 6.42 4.47 -4.99
C ALA A 144 5.83 5.85 -5.30
N ALA A 145 6.58 6.61 -6.10
CA ALA A 145 6.11 7.77 -6.83
C ALA A 145 6.78 7.80 -8.21
N ILE A 146 6.09 8.36 -9.20
CA ILE A 146 6.69 8.65 -10.51
C ILE A 146 7.22 10.07 -10.47
N LEU A 147 8.55 10.23 -10.55
CA LEU A 147 9.23 11.51 -10.54
C LEU A 147 9.95 11.70 -11.87
N ASN A 148 9.57 12.72 -12.64
CA ASN A 148 10.15 13.01 -13.97
C ASN A 148 10.12 11.81 -14.94
N GLY A 149 9.11 10.94 -14.83
CA GLY A 149 8.99 9.73 -15.65
C GLY A 149 9.72 8.50 -15.10
N HIS A 150 10.46 8.66 -14.00
CA HIS A 150 11.18 7.58 -13.32
C HIS A 150 10.36 7.06 -12.14
N LEU A 151 10.23 5.73 -12.02
CA LEU A 151 9.59 5.11 -10.86
C LEU A 151 10.58 5.07 -9.69
N VAL A 152 10.27 5.78 -8.62
CA VAL A 152 11.12 5.89 -7.43
C VAL A 152 10.41 5.33 -6.22
N PHE A 153 11.08 4.43 -5.51
CA PHE A 153 10.66 3.89 -4.23
C PHE A 153 11.37 4.59 -3.08
N ALA A 154 10.58 4.97 -2.09
CA ALA A 154 11.01 5.61 -0.85
C ALA A 154 10.67 4.70 0.34
N GLY A 155 11.68 4.25 1.07
CA GLY A 155 11.53 3.43 2.28
C GLY A 155 12.56 3.79 3.34
N PHE A 156 12.65 2.99 4.40
CA PHE A 156 13.68 3.17 5.43
C PHE A 156 14.51 1.90 5.62
N VAL A 157 15.78 2.08 5.97
CA VAL A 157 16.67 1.03 6.47
C VAL A 157 16.78 1.21 7.97
N ALA A 158 16.51 0.15 8.72
CA ALA A 158 16.48 0.22 10.17
C ALA A 158 17.88 0.46 10.75
N ASP A 159 17.98 1.31 11.77
CA ASP A 159 19.24 1.51 12.49
C ASP A 159 19.44 0.38 13.51
N GLY A 160 20.61 -0.27 13.48
CA GLY A 160 20.96 -1.32 14.45
C GLY A 160 20.52 -2.74 14.05
N ASP A 161 20.01 -3.51 15.02
CA ASP A 161 19.71 -4.93 14.84
C ASP A 161 18.53 -5.18 13.89
N PRO A 162 18.52 -6.32 13.17
CA PRO A 162 17.37 -6.73 12.37
C PRO A 162 16.08 -6.78 13.21
N GLY A 163 15.12 -5.90 12.89
CA GLY A 163 13.81 -5.85 13.55
C GLY A 163 13.53 -4.58 14.35
N THR A 164 14.46 -3.63 14.40
CA THR A 164 14.20 -2.27 14.91
C THR A 164 13.30 -1.48 13.96
N TYR A 165 12.62 -0.45 14.49
CA TYR A 165 11.71 0.43 13.74
C TYR A 165 12.32 1.82 13.59
N GLY A 166 12.10 2.43 12.42
CA GLY A 166 12.71 3.71 12.07
C GLY A 166 14.19 3.57 11.71
N GLY A 167 14.78 4.63 11.18
CA GLY A 167 16.18 4.68 10.78
C GLY A 167 16.39 5.61 9.61
N ARG A 168 17.33 5.27 8.73
CA ARG A 168 17.69 6.10 7.58
C ARG A 168 16.73 5.93 6.41
N PHE A 169 16.20 7.04 5.91
CA PHE A 169 15.46 7.10 4.66
C PHE A 169 16.37 6.72 3.46
N SER A 170 15.84 5.98 2.49
CA SER A 170 16.59 5.58 1.28
C SER A 170 15.69 5.55 0.06
N LEU A 171 16.25 5.98 -1.07
CA LEU A 171 15.58 6.05 -2.37
C LEU A 171 16.18 5.03 -3.32
N TYR A 172 15.31 4.34 -4.05
CA TYR A 172 15.68 3.42 -5.12
C TYR A 172 14.86 3.73 -6.36
N GLU A 173 15.52 3.86 -7.50
CA GLU A 173 14.85 3.88 -8.78
C GLU A 173 14.52 2.44 -9.19
N ALA A 174 13.38 2.27 -9.87
CA ALA A 174 12.95 1.02 -10.45
C ALA A 174 12.74 1.16 -11.96
N GLU A 175 13.33 0.26 -12.72
CA GLU A 175 13.05 0.11 -14.14
C GLU A 175 12.14 -1.10 -14.34
N SER A 176 11.15 -0.97 -15.22
CA SER A 176 10.30 -2.08 -15.63
C SER A 176 10.91 -2.79 -16.83
N LEU A 177 11.09 -4.11 -16.72
CA LEU A 177 11.42 -4.98 -17.84
C LEU A 177 10.18 -5.23 -18.72
N ASN A 178 10.40 -5.89 -19.87
CA ASN A 178 9.35 -6.18 -20.86
C ASN A 178 8.23 -7.11 -20.35
N ASP A 179 8.44 -7.81 -19.23
CA ASP A 179 7.47 -8.67 -18.57
C ASP A 179 6.84 -8.02 -17.33
N GLY A 180 7.11 -6.73 -17.09
CA GLY A 180 6.66 -5.97 -15.94
C GLY A 180 7.51 -6.17 -14.68
N LYS A 181 8.49 -7.08 -14.69
CA LYS A 181 9.39 -7.26 -13.54
C LYS A 181 10.18 -5.97 -13.29
N LEU A 182 10.31 -5.59 -12.03
CA LEU A 182 11.09 -4.43 -11.62
C LEU A 182 12.54 -4.82 -11.30
N VAL A 183 13.49 -3.99 -11.74
CA VAL A 183 14.89 -4.01 -11.32
C VAL A 183 15.23 -2.69 -10.63
N PHE A 184 16.07 -2.73 -9.59
CA PHE A 184 16.27 -1.61 -8.69
C PHE A 184 17.72 -1.12 -8.68
N SER A 185 17.89 0.20 -8.67
CA SER A 185 19.17 0.89 -8.50
C SER A 185 19.05 1.93 -7.39
N SER A 186 20.12 2.12 -6.61
CA SER A 186 20.11 3.13 -5.54
C SER A 186 20.17 4.53 -6.15
N LEU A 187 19.32 5.44 -5.69
CA LEU A 187 19.49 6.87 -5.93
C LEU A 187 20.33 7.43 -4.78
N THR A 188 21.62 7.63 -5.03
CA THR A 188 22.55 8.30 -4.10
C THR A 188 22.50 9.81 -4.24
#